data_AF-A0A9P5PMN2-F1
#
_entry.id   AF-A0A9P5PMN2-F1
#
_cell.length_a   1.000
_cell.length_b   1.000
_cell.length_c   1.000
_cell.angle_alpha   90.00
_cell.angle_beta   90.00
_cell.angle_gamma   90.00
#
_symmetry.space_group_name_H-M   'P 1'
#
loop_
_entity.id
_entity.type
_entity.pdbx_description
1 polymer ?
#
loop_
_entity_poly.entity_id
_entity_poly.type
_entity_poly.pdbx_seq_one_letter_code
_entity_poly.pdbx_strand_id
1 'polypeptide(L)'
;MPTEDRITDKPRGHRIATDQIAMRLPASAISGLNDEAVLALFTRGFFGGIIFRIEWFILRIALGKINPAKYTGFTSLPTEKIEWNSQNISTSTVMPVGDILFGSFKIVDFHVKQTTRSESDFGGCHRFSVHRNLHGNSRLDIESSSVTDESGRDSRQVQDEVEIRLEHFRCNPQTNIDSWAEYITWFHYWYARLLFADGIRSVLRR
;
A
#
# COMPACT_ATOMS: atom_id res chain seq x y z
N MET A 1 4.87 -3.33 28.42
CA MET A 1 5.06 -2.23 27.46
C MET A 1 5.38 -2.87 26.12
N PRO A 2 4.51 -2.82 25.11
CA PRO A 2 4.78 -3.47 23.85
C PRO A 2 5.71 -2.59 23.01
N THR A 3 6.83 -3.17 22.59
CA THR A 3 7.77 -2.62 21.63
C THR A 3 7.09 -2.56 20.26
N GLU A 4 6.77 -1.35 19.83
CA GLU A 4 6.39 -1.04 18.45
C GLU A 4 7.53 -1.43 17.52
N ASP A 5 7.30 -2.40 16.63
CA ASP A 5 8.08 -2.57 15.40
C ASP A 5 7.77 -1.38 14.47
N ARG A 6 8.33 -0.23 14.86
CA ARG A 6 8.15 1.06 14.21
C ARG A 6 9.11 1.12 13.03
N ILE A 7 8.58 1.52 11.89
CA ILE A 7 9.34 1.64 10.65
C ILE A 7 10.39 2.75 10.82
N THR A 8 11.66 2.38 10.93
CA THR A 8 12.80 3.28 11.24
C THR A 8 13.42 3.96 10.01
N ASP A 9 12.66 4.15 8.95
CA ASP A 9 13.17 4.80 7.73
C ASP A 9 12.99 6.30 7.87
N LYS A 10 13.92 6.93 8.59
CA LYS A 10 13.97 8.39 8.78
C LYS A 10 14.88 9.03 7.74
N PRO A 11 14.36 9.57 6.62
CA PRO A 11 15.15 10.50 5.83
C PRO A 11 15.52 11.68 6.75
N ARG A 12 16.80 11.77 7.09
CA ARG A 12 17.44 12.89 7.83
C ARG A 12 16.94 13.15 9.25
N GLY A 13 16.26 12.19 9.87
CA GLY A 13 15.79 12.33 11.27
C GLY A 13 14.54 13.23 11.42
N HIS A 14 13.87 13.61 10.34
CA HIS A 14 12.68 14.47 10.37
C HIS A 14 11.48 13.77 11.01
N ARG A 15 10.49 14.55 11.49
CA ARG A 15 9.20 14.01 11.95
C ARG A 15 8.48 13.33 10.79
N ILE A 16 8.01 12.12 11.05
CA ILE A 16 7.26 11.30 10.09
C ILE A 16 5.86 11.08 10.64
N ALA A 17 4.87 11.33 9.79
CA ALA A 17 3.53 10.83 9.99
C ALA A 17 3.35 9.54 9.19
N THR A 18 2.86 8.50 9.85
CA THR A 18 2.60 7.19 9.24
C THR A 18 1.15 6.81 9.44
N ASP A 19 0.49 6.38 8.37
CA ASP A 19 -0.85 5.80 8.44
C ASP A 19 -0.83 4.40 7.80
N GLN A 20 -1.64 3.49 8.33
CA GLN A 20 -1.78 2.14 7.80
C GLN A 20 -3.25 1.75 7.67
N ILE A 21 -3.58 1.12 6.55
CA ILE A 21 -4.86 0.48 6.28
C ILE A 21 -4.56 -0.97 5.89
N ALA A 22 -5.22 -1.93 6.54
CA ALA A 22 -5.05 -3.35 6.26
C ALA A 22 -6.40 -4.03 6.16
N MET A 23 -6.48 -5.05 5.31
CA MET A 23 -7.64 -5.93 5.22
C MET A 23 -7.18 -7.38 5.12
N ARG A 24 -7.76 -8.21 5.98
CA ARG A 24 -7.60 -9.66 5.94
C ARG A 24 -8.68 -10.28 5.07
N LEU A 25 -8.24 -11.17 4.20
CA LEU A 25 -9.08 -11.93 3.29
C LEU A 25 -8.79 -13.41 3.52
N PRO A 26 -9.81 -14.28 3.42
CA PRO A 26 -9.54 -15.71 3.38
C PRO A 26 -8.71 -16.02 2.14
N ALA A 27 -7.72 -16.91 2.25
CA ALA A 27 -6.85 -17.26 1.14
C ALA A 27 -7.63 -17.80 -0.08
N SER A 28 -8.80 -18.40 0.16
CA SER A 28 -9.74 -18.83 -0.87
C SER A 28 -10.24 -17.66 -1.73
N ALA A 29 -10.43 -16.45 -1.18
CA ALA A 29 -10.84 -15.28 -1.96
C ALA A 29 -9.77 -14.85 -2.98
N ILE A 30 -8.50 -15.19 -2.73
CA ILE A 30 -7.39 -14.91 -3.64
C ILE A 30 -6.75 -16.17 -4.26
N SER A 31 -7.45 -17.30 -4.23
CA SER A 31 -6.93 -18.57 -4.75
C SER A 31 -6.57 -18.44 -6.24
N GLY A 32 -5.41 -18.96 -6.62
CA GLY A 32 -4.91 -18.91 -8.00
C GLY A 32 -4.13 -17.66 -8.37
N LEU A 33 -4.06 -16.65 -7.49
CA LEU A 33 -3.15 -15.51 -7.69
C LEU A 33 -1.84 -15.68 -6.94
N ASN A 34 -0.74 -15.34 -7.60
CA ASN A 34 0.53 -15.06 -6.94
C ASN A 34 0.53 -13.62 -6.36
N ASP A 35 1.52 -13.30 -5.53
CA ASP A 35 1.56 -11.99 -4.84
C ASP A 35 1.74 -10.81 -5.79
N GLU A 36 2.50 -11.01 -6.86
CA GLU A 36 2.69 -10.00 -7.89
C GLU A 36 1.37 -9.65 -8.58
N ALA A 37 0.56 -10.64 -8.95
CA ALA A 37 -0.75 -10.43 -9.56
C ALA A 37 -1.73 -9.76 -8.59
N VAL A 38 -1.68 -10.09 -7.30
CA VAL A 38 -2.46 -9.38 -6.27
C VAL A 38 -2.06 -7.91 -6.22
N LEU A 39 -0.75 -7.60 -6.19
CA LEU A 39 -0.26 -6.22 -6.17
C LEU A 39 -0.59 -5.47 -7.46
N ALA A 40 -0.50 -6.13 -8.62
CA ALA A 40 -0.83 -5.56 -9.92
C ALA A 40 -2.33 -5.21 -10.00
N LEU A 41 -3.21 -6.14 -9.64
CA LEU A 41 -4.66 -5.93 -9.58
C LEU A 41 -5.04 -4.86 -8.57
N PHE A 42 -4.42 -4.86 -7.39
CA PHE A 42 -4.64 -3.86 -6.37
C PHE A 42 -4.24 -2.47 -6.88
N THR A 43 -3.04 -2.33 -7.46
CA THR A 43 -2.54 -1.07 -8.04
C THR A 43 -3.45 -0.57 -9.16
N ARG A 44 -3.86 -1.47 -10.06
CA ARG A 44 -4.82 -1.17 -11.13
C ARG A 44 -6.16 -0.69 -10.58
N GLY A 45 -6.65 -1.31 -9.51
CA GLY A 45 -7.90 -0.90 -8.84
C GLY A 45 -7.77 0.44 -8.14
N PHE A 46 -6.69 0.65 -7.41
CA PHE A 46 -6.39 1.88 -6.67
C PHE A 46 -6.38 3.10 -7.60
N PHE A 47 -5.65 3.01 -8.72
CA PHE A 47 -5.55 4.11 -9.69
C PHE A 47 -6.63 4.07 -10.81
N GLY A 48 -7.34 2.96 -10.96
CA GLY A 48 -8.43 2.80 -11.93
C GLY A 48 -9.83 2.99 -11.34
N GLY A 49 -9.90 3.11 -10.02
CA GLY A 49 -11.12 3.24 -9.23
C GLY A 49 -11.88 4.54 -9.49
N ILE A 50 -13.15 4.57 -9.07
CA ILE A 50 -13.99 5.77 -9.22
C ILE A 50 -13.45 6.93 -8.40
N ILE A 51 -12.86 6.62 -7.24
CA ILE A 51 -12.36 7.59 -6.29
C ILE A 51 -11.18 8.36 -6.89
N PHE A 52 -10.18 7.64 -7.41
CA PHE A 52 -9.04 8.27 -8.09
C PHE A 52 -9.48 9.02 -9.36
N ARG A 53 -10.46 8.50 -10.10
CA ARG A 53 -10.97 9.20 -11.29
C ARG A 53 -11.59 10.56 -10.96
N ILE A 54 -12.26 10.70 -9.82
CA ILE A 54 -12.80 11.97 -9.35
C ILE A 54 -11.66 12.94 -9.00
N GLU A 55 -10.65 12.49 -8.23
CA GLU A 55 -9.45 13.28 -7.96
C GLU A 55 -8.82 13.75 -9.27
N TRP A 56 -8.58 12.82 -10.19
CA TRP A 56 -7.95 13.08 -11.47
C TRP A 56 -8.72 14.11 -12.31
N PHE A 57 -10.05 14.04 -12.29
CA PHE A 57 -10.92 15.00 -12.96
C PHE A 57 -10.81 16.39 -12.33
N ILE A 58 -10.85 16.48 -11.00
CA ILE A 58 -10.68 17.73 -10.26
C ILE A 58 -9.31 18.33 -10.53
N LEU A 59 -8.23 17.54 -10.47
CA LEU A 59 -6.87 18.00 -10.75
C LEU A 59 -6.75 18.58 -12.17
N ARG A 60 -7.37 17.93 -13.17
CA ARG A 60 -7.36 18.42 -14.55
C ARG A 60 -8.12 19.74 -14.75
N ILE A 61 -9.21 19.94 -14.02
CA ILE A 61 -10.01 21.17 -14.11
C ILE A 61 -9.38 22.29 -13.30
N ALA A 62 -8.94 22.01 -12.07
CA ALA A 62 -8.47 23.01 -11.13
C ALA A 62 -7.02 23.46 -11.37
N LEU A 63 -6.14 22.60 -11.93
CA LEU A 63 -4.72 22.92 -12.14
C LEU A 63 -4.32 23.11 -13.62
N GLY A 64 -5.27 23.13 -14.57
CA GLY A 64 -4.95 23.26 -16.00
C GLY A 64 -4.08 22.09 -16.50
N LYS A 65 -3.27 22.29 -17.55
CA LYS A 65 -2.34 21.26 -18.05
C LYS A 65 -1.36 20.88 -16.93
N ILE A 66 -1.61 19.75 -16.27
CA ILE A 66 -0.79 19.23 -15.19
C ILE A 66 0.56 18.82 -15.81
N ASN A 67 1.61 19.58 -15.51
CA ASN A 67 2.97 19.14 -15.80
C ASN A 67 3.27 17.95 -14.87
N PRO A 68 3.87 16.86 -15.38
CA PRO A 68 4.30 15.75 -14.53
C PRO A 68 5.13 16.25 -13.34
N ALA A 69 4.96 15.60 -12.20
CA ALA A 69 5.76 15.88 -11.01
C ALA A 69 7.25 15.74 -11.37
N LYS A 70 8.05 16.73 -10.99
CA LYS A 70 9.50 16.67 -11.12
C LYS A 70 10.06 15.92 -9.92
N TYR A 71 10.45 14.66 -10.13
CA TYR A 71 11.13 13.87 -9.12
C TYR A 71 12.61 14.25 -9.10
N THR A 72 13.00 15.08 -8.12
CA THR A 72 14.40 15.38 -7.86
C THR A 72 14.99 14.29 -6.95
N GLY A 73 16.27 13.96 -7.13
CA GLY A 73 16.95 12.93 -6.33
C GLY A 73 16.82 11.49 -6.82
N PHE A 74 16.09 11.25 -7.92
CA PHE A 74 16.09 9.97 -8.62
C PHE A 74 16.83 10.09 -9.94
N THR A 75 17.67 9.11 -10.26
CA THR A 75 18.19 8.95 -11.62
C THR A 75 17.03 8.55 -12.53
N SER A 76 16.75 9.35 -13.56
CA SER A 76 15.79 8.97 -14.60
C SER A 76 16.34 7.74 -15.32
N LEU A 77 15.55 6.66 -15.35
CA LEU A 77 15.95 5.46 -16.06
C LEU A 77 15.63 5.63 -17.55
N PRO A 78 16.45 5.10 -18.48
CA PRO A 78 16.16 5.18 -19.92
C PRO A 78 14.82 4.54 -20.31
N THR A 79 14.31 3.64 -19.48
CA THR A 79 13.06 2.90 -19.64
C THR A 79 11.86 3.53 -18.93
N GLU A 80 12.03 4.69 -18.28
CA GLU A 80 10.98 5.38 -17.53
C GLU A 80 9.81 5.77 -18.46
N LYS A 81 8.65 5.17 -18.23
CA LYS A 81 7.41 5.47 -18.95
C LYS A 81 6.43 6.20 -18.04
N ILE A 82 5.76 7.21 -18.58
CA ILE A 82 4.58 7.80 -17.94
C ILE A 82 3.33 7.08 -18.45
N GLU A 83 2.63 6.41 -17.54
CA GLU A 83 1.38 5.71 -17.84
C GLU A 83 0.18 6.53 -17.36
N TRP A 84 -0.68 6.93 -18.30
CA TRP A 84 -1.85 7.78 -18.04
C TRP A 84 -3.16 7.00 -17.99
N ASN A 85 -3.14 5.70 -18.30
CA ASN A 85 -4.32 4.86 -18.35
C ASN A 85 -4.16 3.65 -17.44
N SER A 86 -5.07 3.52 -16.47
CA SER A 86 -5.08 2.38 -15.55
C SER A 86 -5.31 1.04 -16.26
N GLN A 87 -5.91 1.02 -17.46
CA GLN A 87 -6.09 -0.22 -18.23
C GLN A 87 -4.77 -0.78 -18.76
N ASN A 88 -3.75 0.06 -18.90
CA ASN A 88 -2.40 -0.35 -19.30
C ASN A 88 -1.60 -0.89 -18.11
N ILE A 89 -2.09 -0.74 -16.87
CA ILE A 89 -1.54 -1.44 -15.71
C ILE A 89 -1.91 -2.91 -15.86
N SER A 90 -0.89 -3.76 -15.92
CA SER A 90 -1.05 -5.20 -16.05
C SER A 90 -1.88 -5.77 -14.89
N THR A 91 -2.60 -6.86 -15.16
CA THR A 91 -3.37 -7.60 -14.14
C THR A 91 -2.54 -8.71 -13.49
N SER A 92 -1.37 -9.03 -14.02
CA SER A 92 -0.55 -10.16 -13.57
C SER A 92 0.84 -9.77 -13.14
N THR A 93 1.35 -8.62 -13.60
CA THR A 93 2.71 -8.16 -13.35
C THR A 93 2.71 -6.73 -12.83
N VAL A 94 3.62 -6.43 -11.91
CA VAL A 94 3.75 -5.06 -11.41
C VAL A 94 4.50 -4.21 -12.42
N MET A 95 4.15 -2.94 -12.48
CA MET A 95 4.80 -1.97 -13.35
C MET A 95 6.29 -1.83 -12.95
N PRO A 96 7.21 -1.70 -13.92
CA PRO A 96 8.65 -1.57 -13.65
C PRO A 96 9.00 -0.44 -12.68
N VAL A 97 10.03 -0.65 -11.86
CA VAL A 97 10.63 0.41 -11.05
C VAL A 97 11.14 1.52 -11.99
N GLY A 98 10.82 2.76 -11.65
CA GLY A 98 11.09 3.95 -12.45
C GLY A 98 9.86 4.50 -13.16
N ASP A 99 8.86 3.67 -13.49
CA ASP A 99 7.67 4.13 -14.19
C ASP A 99 6.83 5.10 -13.34
N ILE A 100 6.16 6.03 -14.02
CA ILE A 100 5.34 7.06 -13.40
C ILE A 100 3.88 6.83 -13.76
N LEU A 101 3.05 6.53 -12.77
CA LEU A 101 1.60 6.47 -12.91
C LEU A 101 1.02 7.89 -12.82
N PHE A 102 0.18 8.24 -13.80
CA PHE A 102 -0.56 9.50 -13.86
C PHE A 102 0.30 10.75 -13.66
N GLY A 103 1.56 10.69 -14.11
CA GLY A 103 2.53 11.78 -14.00
C GLY A 103 2.95 12.15 -12.57
N SER A 104 2.41 11.49 -11.53
CA SER A 104 2.48 11.96 -10.13
C SER A 104 2.82 10.87 -9.12
N PHE A 105 2.86 9.60 -9.54
CA PHE A 105 3.24 8.48 -8.68
C PHE A 105 4.35 7.65 -9.33
N LYS A 106 5.59 7.89 -8.94
CA LYS A 106 6.75 7.11 -9.40
C LYS A 106 6.88 5.82 -8.60
N ILE A 107 7.10 4.72 -9.29
CA ILE A 107 7.42 3.43 -8.68
C ILE A 107 8.89 3.45 -8.30
N VAL A 108 9.15 3.46 -7.00
CA VAL A 108 10.51 3.58 -6.47
C VAL A 108 11.12 2.23 -6.13
N ASP A 109 10.27 1.25 -5.84
CA ASP A 109 10.70 -0.04 -5.33
C ASP A 109 9.64 -1.12 -5.54
N PHE A 110 10.08 -2.36 -5.74
CA PHE A 110 9.21 -3.54 -5.87
C PHE A 110 9.94 -4.82 -5.46
N HIS A 111 9.35 -5.56 -4.52
CA HIS A 111 9.94 -6.77 -3.96
C HIS A 111 8.91 -7.90 -3.83
N VAL A 112 9.16 -9.05 -4.46
CA VAL A 112 8.31 -10.27 -4.38
C VAL A 112 8.85 -11.29 -3.35
N LYS A 113 10.11 -11.16 -2.93
CA LYS A 113 10.71 -11.94 -1.84
C LYS A 113 11.67 -11.03 -1.09
N GLN A 114 11.47 -10.93 0.22
CA GLN A 114 12.16 -10.00 1.10
C GLN A 114 13.68 -10.17 0.99
N THR A 115 14.32 -9.27 0.24
CA THR A 115 15.77 -9.13 0.23
C THR A 115 16.05 -7.64 0.14
N THR A 116 16.60 -7.10 1.23
CA THR A 116 17.17 -5.75 1.37
C THR A 116 16.27 -4.58 0.96
N ARG A 117 15.71 -3.93 1.99
CA ARG A 117 15.03 -2.65 1.91
C ARG A 117 15.99 -1.55 1.45
N SER A 118 15.64 -0.82 0.40
CA SER A 118 16.38 0.37 -0.01
C SER A 118 16.04 1.54 0.91
N GLU A 119 17.05 2.13 1.55
CA GLU A 119 16.91 3.45 2.18
C GLU A 119 16.58 4.48 1.11
N SER A 120 15.65 5.38 1.41
CA SER A 120 15.05 6.24 0.41
C SER A 120 14.79 7.63 0.99
N ASP A 121 15.36 8.67 0.37
CA ASP A 121 15.45 10.03 0.92
C ASP A 121 14.18 10.87 0.59
N PHE A 122 12.98 10.33 0.85
CA PHE A 122 11.71 10.88 0.34
C PHE A 122 10.80 11.54 1.37
N GLY A 123 10.13 12.62 0.92
CA GLY A 123 9.06 13.35 1.62
C GLY A 123 7.76 12.56 1.82
N GLY A 124 7.63 11.40 1.19
CA GLY A 124 6.54 10.47 1.43
C GLY A 124 6.41 9.38 0.39
N CYS A 125 5.87 8.23 0.78
CA CYS A 125 5.65 7.09 -0.10
C CYS A 125 4.41 6.30 0.29
N HIS A 126 3.75 5.71 -0.72
CA HIS A 126 2.71 4.72 -0.52
C HIS A 126 3.31 3.34 -0.75
N ARG A 127 3.17 2.44 0.22
CA ARG A 127 3.63 1.05 0.12
C ARG A 127 2.43 0.12 0.10
N PHE A 128 2.36 -0.72 -0.92
CA PHE A 128 1.40 -1.82 -0.99
C PHE A 128 2.14 -3.11 -0.65
N SER A 129 1.58 -3.92 0.27
CA SER A 129 2.17 -5.21 0.61
C SER A 129 1.11 -6.29 0.77
N VAL A 130 1.50 -7.53 0.47
CA VAL A 130 0.68 -8.73 0.62
C VAL A 130 1.42 -9.68 1.56
N HIS A 131 0.74 -10.13 2.61
CA HIS A 131 1.28 -11.05 3.59
C HIS A 131 0.42 -12.30 3.63
N ARG A 132 0.96 -13.44 3.22
CA ARG A 132 0.29 -14.75 3.32
C ARG A 132 0.76 -15.49 4.55
N ASN A 133 -0.05 -16.45 5.01
CA ASN A 133 0.31 -17.40 6.06
C ASN A 133 0.72 -16.68 7.36
N LEU A 134 -0.13 -15.80 7.88
CA LEU A 134 0.06 -15.16 9.19
C LEU A 134 0.05 -16.15 10.38
N HIS A 135 0.07 -17.46 10.13
CA HIS A 135 0.15 -18.50 11.12
C HIS A 135 1.60 -18.74 11.55
N GLY A 136 2.04 -18.02 12.59
CA GLY A 136 3.27 -18.31 13.31
C GLY A 136 4.13 -17.10 13.66
N ASN A 137 3.60 -16.16 14.46
CA ASN A 137 4.33 -15.36 15.48
C ASN A 137 3.53 -14.13 15.94
N SER A 138 2.32 -14.32 16.46
CA SER A 138 1.77 -13.37 17.44
C SER A 138 1.90 -14.00 18.82
N ARG A 139 3.11 -13.99 19.37
CA ARG A 139 3.31 -14.09 20.82
C ARG A 139 2.92 -12.73 21.41
N LEU A 140 2.16 -12.75 22.51
CA LEU A 140 1.52 -11.63 23.25
C LEU A 140 0.09 -11.36 22.74
N ASP A 141 -1.02 -11.64 23.43
CA ASP A 141 -1.33 -11.95 24.84
C ASP A 141 -2.57 -12.91 24.86
N ILE A 142 -2.58 -14.06 25.54
CA ILE A 142 -3.06 -14.31 26.94
C ILE A 142 -4.39 -13.55 27.18
N GLU A 143 -5.58 -14.15 27.38
CA GLU A 143 -5.97 -15.28 28.22
C GLU A 143 -7.41 -15.69 27.81
N SER A 144 -7.66 -16.97 27.53
CA SER A 144 -8.95 -17.56 27.90
C SER A 144 -8.74 -19.07 28.06
N SER A 145 -8.38 -19.40 29.29
CA SER A 145 -8.86 -20.57 30.04
C SER A 145 -9.11 -21.83 29.21
N SER A 146 -8.08 -22.67 29.12
CA SER A 146 -8.22 -24.09 28.90
C SER A 146 -9.00 -24.71 30.07
N VAL A 147 -10.30 -24.90 29.89
CA VAL A 147 -11.01 -25.99 30.56
C VAL A 147 -11.09 -27.11 29.53
N THR A 148 -10.30 -28.15 29.78
CA THR A 148 -10.41 -29.44 29.12
C THR A 148 -11.82 -29.98 29.32
N ASP A 149 -12.59 -30.09 28.23
CA ASP A 149 -13.72 -31.01 28.17
C ASP A 149 -13.53 -31.91 26.94
N GLU A 150 -13.29 -33.19 27.24
CA GLU A 150 -13.18 -34.28 26.29
C GLU A 150 -14.57 -34.59 25.74
N SER A 151 -14.95 -33.97 24.63
CA SER A 151 -16.13 -34.40 23.87
C SER A 151 -16.23 -33.71 22.51
N GLY A 152 -15.92 -34.46 21.45
CA GLY A 152 -16.64 -34.42 20.19
C GLY A 152 -16.65 -33.10 19.39
N ARG A 153 -15.87 -33.11 18.29
CA ARG A 153 -16.23 -32.48 17.00
C ARG A 153 -16.33 -30.95 16.99
N ASP A 154 -15.19 -30.29 16.80
CA ASP A 154 -15.12 -29.22 15.79
C ASP A 154 -13.66 -29.02 15.35
N SER A 155 -13.28 -29.61 14.21
CA SER A 155 -12.06 -29.22 13.52
C SER A 155 -12.31 -27.82 12.97
N ARG A 156 -12.12 -26.78 13.79
CA ARG A 156 -12.00 -25.40 13.29
C ARG A 156 -10.86 -25.41 12.29
N GLN A 157 -11.21 -25.54 11.00
CA GLN A 157 -10.29 -25.34 9.91
C GLN A 157 -9.68 -23.97 10.14
N VAL A 158 -8.40 -23.96 10.52
CA VAL A 158 -7.58 -22.76 10.51
C VAL A 158 -7.58 -22.33 9.06
N GLN A 159 -8.42 -21.34 8.72
CA GLN A 159 -8.48 -20.81 7.37
C GLN A 159 -7.19 -20.02 7.16
N ASP A 160 -6.44 -20.38 6.13
CA ASP A 160 -5.31 -19.57 5.70
C ASP A 160 -5.82 -18.16 5.39
N GLU A 161 -5.22 -17.16 6.03
CA GLU A 161 -5.54 -15.76 5.82
C GLU A 161 -4.43 -15.07 5.02
N VAL A 162 -4.86 -14.12 4.20
CA VAL A 162 -3.96 -13.21 3.49
C VAL A 162 -4.32 -11.78 3.85
N GLU A 163 -3.33 -11.00 4.20
CA GLU A 163 -3.48 -9.60 4.55
C GLU A 163 -2.89 -8.71 3.48
N ILE A 164 -3.71 -7.80 2.96
CA ILE A 164 -3.28 -6.76 2.04
C ILE A 164 -3.18 -5.47 2.84
N ARG A 165 -2.03 -4.78 2.75
CA ARG A 165 -1.75 -3.55 3.49
C ARG A 165 -1.44 -2.41 2.54
N LEU A 166 -1.91 -1.24 2.92
CA LEU A 166 -1.53 0.07 2.41
C LEU A 166 -0.90 0.84 3.56
N GLU A 167 0.36 1.21 3.39
CA GLU A 167 1.07 2.08 4.33
C GLU A 167 1.43 3.38 3.65
N HIS A 168 1.33 4.46 4.41
CA HIS A 168 1.68 5.79 3.97
C HIS A 168 2.72 6.38 4.90
N PHE A 169 3.76 6.92 4.30
CA PHE A 169 4.81 7.67 5.00
C PHE A 169 4.76 9.09 4.49
N ARG A 170 4.79 10.06 5.39
CA ARG A 170 4.90 11.48 5.07
C ARG A 170 5.94 12.10 5.97
N CYS A 171 6.84 12.88 5.37
CA CYS A 171 7.71 13.79 6.10
C CYS A 171 7.81 15.09 5.30
N ASN A 172 8.10 16.20 5.97
CA ASN A 172 8.47 17.40 5.24
C ASN A 172 9.94 17.26 4.80
N PRO A 173 10.23 17.20 3.49
CA PRO A 173 11.59 16.95 3.01
C PRO A 173 12.50 18.18 3.14
N GLN A 174 11.95 19.37 3.36
CA GLN A 174 12.70 20.64 3.41
C GLN A 174 12.96 21.11 4.84
N THR A 175 11.99 20.98 5.74
CA THR A 175 12.09 21.46 7.12
C THR A 175 11.51 20.44 8.09
N ASN A 176 12.09 20.32 9.28
CA ASN A 176 11.62 19.40 10.32
C ASN A 176 10.38 19.95 11.04
N ILE A 177 9.32 20.23 10.29
CA ILE A 177 8.01 20.68 10.78
C ILE A 177 6.93 19.74 10.23
N ASP A 178 5.80 19.68 10.93
CA ASP A 178 4.65 18.92 10.47
C ASP A 178 4.20 19.44 9.10
N SER A 179 3.91 18.53 8.19
CA SER A 179 3.42 18.88 6.86
C SER A 179 2.05 19.57 7.00
N TRP A 180 1.72 20.49 6.09
CA TRP A 180 0.37 21.07 6.02
C TRP A 180 -0.72 20.01 5.86
N ALA A 181 -0.35 18.84 5.33
CA ALA A 181 -1.23 17.67 5.21
C ALA A 181 -1.72 17.13 6.58
N GLU A 182 -1.08 17.51 7.69
CA GLU A 182 -1.52 17.18 9.05
C GLU A 182 -2.76 17.97 9.49
N TYR A 183 -3.11 19.06 8.81
CA TYR A 183 -4.36 19.80 9.11
C TYR A 183 -5.61 19.15 8.50
N ILE A 184 -5.42 18.19 7.58
CA ILE A 184 -6.49 17.53 6.81
C ILE A 184 -6.43 15.99 6.98
N THR A 185 -5.81 15.51 8.07
CA THR A 185 -5.53 14.08 8.31
C THR A 185 -6.78 13.21 8.29
N TRP A 186 -7.91 13.70 8.81
CA TRP A 186 -9.17 12.96 8.78
C TRP A 186 -9.66 12.69 7.35
N PHE A 187 -9.59 13.68 6.47
CA PHE A 187 -10.01 13.54 5.07
C PHE A 187 -9.04 12.63 4.33
N HIS A 188 -7.73 12.81 4.55
CA HIS A 188 -6.71 11.93 3.97
C HIS A 188 -6.95 10.46 4.37
N TYR A 189 -7.27 10.19 5.64
CA TYR A 189 -7.58 8.85 6.13
C TYR A 189 -8.80 8.24 5.42
N TRP A 190 -9.91 8.98 5.33
CA TRP A 190 -11.10 8.54 4.60
C TRP A 190 -10.83 8.32 3.11
N TYR A 191 -10.11 9.25 2.49
CA TYR A 191 -9.71 9.18 1.09
C TYR A 191 -8.88 7.93 0.80
N ALA A 192 -7.85 7.68 1.62
CA ALA A 192 -7.00 6.49 1.50
C ALA A 192 -7.80 5.19 1.68
N ARG A 193 -8.79 5.15 2.60
CA ARG A 193 -9.67 3.98 2.76
C ARG A 193 -10.55 3.73 1.54
N LEU A 194 -11.05 4.79 0.91
CA LEU A 194 -11.87 4.68 -0.30
C LEU A 194 -11.04 4.18 -1.50
N LEU A 195 -9.82 4.71 -1.69
CA LEU A 195 -8.87 4.20 -2.69
C LEU A 195 -8.47 2.74 -2.42
N PHE A 196 -8.20 2.42 -1.15
CA PHE A 196 -7.91 1.05 -0.73
C PHE A 196 -9.06 0.09 -1.07
N ALA A 197 -10.30 0.50 -0.82
CA ALA A 197 -11.48 -0.29 -1.16
C ALA A 197 -11.61 -0.53 -2.67
N ASP A 198 -11.30 0.46 -3.51
CA ASP A 198 -11.26 0.29 -4.97
C ASP A 198 -10.15 -0.71 -5.40
N GLY A 199 -8.98 -0.67 -4.73
CA GLY A 199 -7.92 -1.65 -4.90
C GLY A 199 -8.35 -3.08 -4.55
N ILE A 200 -8.93 -3.28 -3.36
CA ILE A 200 -9.46 -4.60 -2.94
C ILE A 200 -10.56 -5.08 -3.89
N ARG A 201 -11.47 -4.20 -4.29
CA ARG A 201 -12.56 -4.53 -5.21
C ARG A 201 -12.03 -5.04 -6.55
N SER A 202 -10.93 -4.50 -7.06
CA SER A 202 -10.25 -5.00 -8.26
C SER A 202 -9.68 -6.40 -8.04
N VAL A 203 -9.01 -6.63 -6.91
CA VAL A 203 -8.47 -7.97 -6.57
C VAL A 203 -9.58 -9.02 -6.48
N LEU A 204 -10.74 -8.68 -5.92
CA LEU A 204 -11.84 -9.62 -5.70
C LEU A 204 -12.71 -9.86 -6.94
N ARG A 205 -12.69 -8.97 -7.94
CA ARG A 205 -13.54 -9.03 -9.15
C ARG A 205 -12.84 -9.51 -10.42
N ARG A 206 -11.56 -9.82 -10.31
CA ARG A 206 -10.68 -10.28 -11.39
C ARG A 206 -11.31 -11.33 -12.31
#